data_AF-K1S263-F1
#
_entry.id   AF-K1S263-F1
#
_cell.length_a   1.000
_cell.length_b   1.000
_cell.length_c   1.000
_cell.angle_alpha   90.00
_cell.angle_beta   90.00
_cell.angle_gamma   90.00
#
_symmetry.space_group_name_H-M   'P 1'
#
loop_
_entity.id
_entity.type
_entity.pdbx_description
1 polymer ?
#
loop_
_entity_poly.entity_id
_entity_poly.type
_entity_poly.pdbx_seq_one_letter_code
_entity_poly.pdbx_strand_id
1 'polypeptide(L)'
;TINIVIQIVLLILGLMWILPLLWIILTSFRAEPGSYTSYFWPKSFTLDNYSKLILVDQQFKFTKWFINTFIVAVVSCIGSTFIVLAVSYALSRLRFKMRKPMMNIALILGMFPGFMSMVAIYYILKGLGLTENPLVCLTLVYICGSGLTYYIAKGFFDTIPKSLDESAYLDGATRSQVFFRITIPLSKPIIVYTVLTTFMAPWVDYIFPSMICG
;
A
#
# COMPACT_ATOMS: atom_id res chain seq x y z
N THR A 1 14.62 -16.80 -33.68
CA THR A 1 13.31 -16.32 -34.18
C THR A 1 12.27 -16.17 -33.08
N ILE A 2 12.01 -17.18 -32.24
CA ILE A 2 11.05 -17.07 -31.11
C ILE A 2 11.34 -15.87 -30.18
N ASN A 3 12.61 -15.61 -29.86
CA ASN A 3 13.00 -14.47 -29.03
C ASN A 3 12.68 -13.10 -29.66
N ILE A 4 12.72 -12.98 -31.00
CA ILE A 4 12.42 -11.73 -31.70
C ILE A 4 10.91 -11.45 -31.64
N VAL A 5 10.09 -12.49 -31.83
CA VAL A 5 8.63 -12.36 -31.71
C VAL A 5 8.25 -11.94 -30.29
N ILE A 6 8.83 -12.57 -29.27
CA ILE A 6 8.61 -12.19 -27.86
C ILE A 6 9.04 -10.74 -27.61
N GLN A 7 10.20 -10.32 -28.11
CA GLN A 7 10.68 -8.94 -27.95
C GLN A 7 9.74 -7.92 -28.62
N ILE A 8 9.24 -8.21 -29.82
CA ILE A 8 8.27 -7.34 -30.51
C ILE A 8 6.97 -7.24 -29.71
N VAL A 9 6.45 -8.36 -29.21
CA VAL A 9 5.24 -8.37 -28.37
C VAL A 9 5.46 -7.57 -27.09
N LEU A 10 6.58 -7.77 -26.40
CA LEU A 10 6.92 -7.00 -25.20
C LEU A 10 7.08 -5.51 -25.49
N LEU A 11 7.64 -5.14 -26.65
CA LEU A 11 7.76 -3.74 -27.07
C LEU A 11 6.38 -3.11 -27.30
N ILE A 12 5.49 -3.80 -28.02
CA ILE A 12 4.12 -3.31 -28.27
C ILE A 12 3.37 -3.14 -26.95
N LEU A 13 3.42 -4.14 -26.06
CA LEU A 13 2.81 -4.06 -24.74
C LEU A 13 3.41 -2.92 -23.91
N GLY A 14 4.73 -2.75 -23.93
CA GLY A 14 5.41 -1.65 -23.25
C GLY A 14 4.96 -0.28 -23.75
N LEU A 15 4.85 -0.10 -25.07
CA LEU A 15 4.34 1.14 -25.67
C LEU A 15 2.88 1.40 -25.27
N MET A 16 2.03 0.38 -25.29
CA MET A 16 0.63 0.50 -24.85
C MET A 16 0.52 0.95 -23.39
N TRP A 17 1.38 0.47 -22.50
CA TRP A 17 1.41 0.86 -21.09
C TRP A 17 1.95 2.27 -20.86
N ILE A 18 2.93 2.71 -21.65
CA ILE A 18 3.55 4.04 -21.51
C ILE A 18 2.63 5.15 -22.05
N LEU A 19 1.83 4.89 -23.07
CA LEU A 19 0.94 5.88 -23.70
C LEU A 19 0.04 6.67 -22.71
N PRO A 20 -0.71 6.04 -21.78
CA PRO A 20 -1.52 6.80 -20.82
C PRO A 20 -0.66 7.63 -19.84
N LEU A 21 0.53 7.17 -19.48
CA LEU A 21 1.45 7.94 -18.63
C LEU A 21 2.00 9.15 -19.38
N LEU A 22 2.37 8.96 -20.65
CA LEU A 22 2.79 10.04 -21.53
C LEU A 22 1.68 11.08 -21.69
N TRP A 23 0.42 10.66 -21.83
CA TRP A 23 -0.71 11.57 -21.88
C TRP A 23 -0.85 12.44 -20.62
N ILE A 24 -0.70 11.85 -19.44
CA ILE A 24 -0.76 12.59 -18.17
C ILE A 24 0.38 13.62 -18.10
N ILE A 25 1.59 13.24 -18.49
CA ILE A 25 2.75 14.14 -18.54
C ILE A 25 2.50 15.28 -19.54
N LEU A 26 2.05 14.98 -20.76
CA LEU A 26 1.76 16.04 -21.74
C LEU A 26 0.67 16.99 -21.26
N THR A 27 -0.36 16.45 -20.61
CA THR A 27 -1.46 17.25 -20.05
C THR A 27 -0.97 18.16 -18.93
N SER A 28 -0.03 17.73 -18.08
CA SER A 28 0.48 18.57 -16.99
C SER A 28 1.29 19.77 -17.46
N PHE A 29 1.91 19.72 -18.65
CA PHE A 29 2.60 20.85 -19.27
C PHE A 29 1.73 21.66 -20.24
N ARG A 30 0.44 21.36 -20.41
CA ARG A 30 -0.44 22.04 -21.37
C ARG A 30 -0.82 23.45 -20.92
N ALA A 31 -0.70 24.46 -21.79
CA ALA A 31 -1.08 25.84 -21.44
C ALA A 31 -2.57 26.15 -21.65
N GLU A 32 -3.24 25.36 -22.49
CA GLU A 32 -4.64 25.52 -22.85
C GLU A 32 -5.58 25.13 -21.70
N PRO A 33 -6.66 25.90 -21.45
CA PRO A 33 -7.61 25.62 -20.38
C PRO A 33 -8.52 24.43 -20.68
N GLY A 34 -9.05 23.82 -19.61
CA GLY A 34 -9.98 22.69 -19.66
C GLY A 34 -9.28 21.33 -19.52
N SER A 35 -9.99 20.34 -19.00
CA SER A 35 -9.43 19.00 -18.72
C SER A 35 -9.49 18.07 -19.94
N TYR A 36 -10.48 18.23 -20.81
CA TYR A 36 -10.72 17.35 -21.96
C TYR A 36 -10.34 18.02 -23.28
N THR A 37 -9.58 17.28 -24.10
CA THR A 37 -9.16 17.71 -25.44
C THR A 37 -9.31 16.57 -26.44
N SER A 38 -9.58 16.91 -27.70
CA SER A 38 -9.71 15.94 -28.81
C SER A 38 -8.37 15.57 -29.46
N TYR A 39 -7.27 16.17 -29.02
CA TYR A 39 -5.93 15.98 -29.58
C TYR A 39 -4.95 15.41 -28.55
N PHE A 40 -3.91 14.72 -29.03
CA PHE A 40 -2.88 14.10 -28.18
C PHE A 40 -1.73 15.02 -27.79
N TRP A 41 -1.27 15.85 -28.73
CA TRP A 41 -0.14 16.74 -28.49
C TRP A 41 -0.62 18.14 -28.10
N PRO A 42 -0.20 18.68 -26.95
CA PRO A 42 -0.45 20.08 -26.59
C PRO A 42 -0.05 21.03 -27.74
N LYS A 43 -0.85 22.06 -28.01
CA LYS A 43 -0.48 23.09 -29.00
C LYS A 43 0.56 24.04 -28.41
N SER A 44 0.60 24.15 -27.08
CA SER A 44 1.55 24.98 -26.35
C SER A 44 1.93 24.35 -25.01
N PHE A 45 3.20 24.51 -24.62
CA PHE A 45 3.73 24.03 -23.35
C PHE A 45 3.95 25.19 -22.36
N THR A 46 3.71 24.95 -21.07
CA THR A 46 3.97 25.89 -19.97
C THR A 46 4.37 25.16 -18.69
N LEU A 47 5.04 25.88 -17.80
CA LEU A 47 5.31 25.46 -16.41
C LEU A 47 4.33 26.10 -15.41
N ASP A 48 3.44 26.98 -15.88
CA ASP A 48 2.53 27.73 -15.02
C ASP A 48 1.57 26.84 -14.23
N ASN A 49 1.25 25.64 -14.73
CA ASN A 49 0.42 24.69 -14.01
C ASN A 49 1.07 24.26 -12.69
N TYR A 50 2.38 24.04 -12.69
CA TYR A 50 3.14 23.67 -11.49
C TYR A 50 3.32 24.85 -10.55
N SER A 51 3.64 26.04 -11.08
CA SER A 51 3.78 27.24 -10.24
C SER A 51 2.46 27.61 -9.58
N LYS A 52 1.34 27.52 -10.29
CA LYS A 52 -0.01 27.72 -9.72
C LYS A 52 -0.33 26.65 -8.67
N LEU A 53 -0.05 25.38 -8.94
CA LEU A 53 -0.33 24.29 -8.01
C LEU A 53 0.45 24.41 -6.69
N ILE A 54 1.70 24.86 -6.75
CA ILE A 54 2.62 24.87 -5.60
C ILE A 54 2.59 26.22 -4.86
N LEU A 55 2.52 27.34 -5.59
CA LEU A 55 2.71 28.69 -5.05
C LEU A 55 1.40 29.45 -4.84
N VAL A 56 0.34 29.13 -5.59
CA VAL A 56 -0.94 29.85 -5.53
C VAL A 56 -1.91 29.08 -4.63
N ASP A 57 -1.75 29.27 -3.32
CA ASP A 57 -2.49 28.56 -2.25
C ASP A 57 -3.95 29.04 -2.05
N GLN A 58 -4.53 29.80 -3.00
CA GLN A 58 -5.81 30.47 -2.80
C GLN A 58 -7.03 29.53 -2.87
N GLN A 59 -6.93 28.39 -3.56
CA GLN A 59 -8.04 27.43 -3.72
C GLN A 59 -7.67 25.97 -3.43
N PHE A 60 -6.42 25.57 -3.67
CA PHE A 60 -5.96 24.19 -3.51
C PHE A 60 -4.71 24.15 -2.65
N LYS A 61 -4.81 23.56 -1.45
CA LYS A 61 -3.67 23.39 -0.53
C LYS A 61 -2.83 22.18 -0.90
N PHE A 62 -2.45 22.07 -2.18
CA PHE A 62 -1.84 20.87 -2.74
C PHE A 62 -0.60 20.43 -1.99
N THR A 63 0.34 21.34 -1.72
CA THR A 63 1.57 21.04 -0.98
C THR A 63 1.27 20.46 0.40
N LYS A 64 0.26 21.02 1.11
CA LYS A 64 -0.17 20.51 2.41
C LYS A 64 -0.80 19.12 2.29
N TRP A 65 -1.66 18.90 1.29
CA TRP A 65 -2.29 17.60 1.06
C TRP A 65 -1.26 16.53 0.71
N PHE A 66 -0.30 16.85 -0.15
CA PHE A 66 0.79 15.95 -0.51
C PHE A 66 1.63 15.57 0.71
N ILE A 67 2.02 16.55 1.54
CA ILE A 67 2.79 16.30 2.78
C ILE A 67 1.97 15.46 3.76
N ASN A 68 0.68 15.76 3.94
CA ASN A 68 -0.22 15.00 4.79
C ASN A 68 -0.30 13.53 4.36
N THR A 69 -0.55 13.26 3.07
CA THR A 69 -0.58 11.90 2.52
C THR A 69 0.77 11.22 2.66
N PHE A 70 1.87 11.93 2.42
CA PHE A 70 3.22 11.40 2.59
C PHE A 70 3.49 10.98 4.04
N ILE A 71 3.11 11.80 5.02
CA ILE A 71 3.24 11.46 6.44
C ILE A 71 2.42 10.21 6.78
N VAL A 72 1.15 10.17 6.37
CA VAL A 72 0.28 9.00 6.60
C VAL A 72 0.88 7.76 5.93
N ALA A 73 1.37 7.87 4.70
CA ALA A 73 2.00 6.78 3.96
C ALA A 73 3.26 6.24 4.64
N VAL A 74 4.16 7.10 5.12
CA VAL A 74 5.38 6.66 5.81
C VAL A 74 5.05 5.98 7.14
N VAL A 75 4.24 6.62 7.97
CA VAL A 75 3.93 6.08 9.31
C VAL A 75 3.11 4.79 9.21
N SER A 76 2.09 4.77 8.35
CA SER A 76 1.28 3.58 8.14
C SER A 76 2.06 2.47 7.46
N CYS A 77 2.99 2.75 6.55
CA CYS A 77 3.87 1.74 5.94
C CYS A 77 4.67 0.99 7.00
N ILE A 78 5.31 1.71 7.93
CA ILE A 78 6.13 1.10 8.98
C ILE A 78 5.27 0.21 9.88
N GLY A 79 4.16 0.76 10.40
CA GLY A 79 3.26 0.02 11.29
C GLY A 79 2.59 -1.17 10.61
N SER A 80 2.08 -0.97 9.40
CA SER A 80 1.39 -2.01 8.62
C SER A 80 2.35 -3.13 8.21
N THR A 81 3.56 -2.78 7.75
CA THR A 81 4.58 -3.78 7.41
C THR A 81 4.90 -4.65 8.62
N PHE A 82 5.12 -4.02 9.79
CA PHE A 82 5.38 -4.76 11.02
C PHE A 82 4.21 -5.69 11.38
N ILE A 83 2.98 -5.20 11.36
CA ILE A 83 1.79 -6.00 11.68
C ILE A 83 1.62 -7.17 10.71
N VAL A 84 1.72 -6.91 9.40
CA VAL A 84 1.61 -7.94 8.37
C VAL A 84 2.65 -9.03 8.60
N LEU A 85 3.91 -8.68 8.76
CA LEU A 85 4.99 -9.66 8.98
C LEU A 85 4.80 -10.43 10.31
N ALA A 86 4.38 -9.76 11.38
CA ALA A 86 4.13 -10.42 12.67
C ALA A 86 2.97 -11.42 12.58
N VAL A 87 1.84 -11.03 11.98
CA VAL A 87 0.68 -11.90 11.77
C VAL A 87 1.04 -13.06 10.85
N SER A 88 1.75 -12.79 9.75
CA SER A 88 2.22 -13.82 8.83
C SER A 88 3.15 -14.83 9.49
N TYR A 89 4.06 -14.37 10.35
CA TYR A 89 4.98 -15.25 11.09
C TYR A 89 4.21 -16.11 12.09
N ALA A 90 3.32 -15.51 12.86
CA ALA A 90 2.48 -16.24 13.81
C ALA A 90 1.65 -17.32 13.11
N LEU A 91 1.04 -16.99 11.97
CA LEU A 91 0.22 -17.92 11.19
C LEU A 91 1.05 -18.91 10.35
N SER A 92 2.33 -18.66 10.09
CA SER A 92 3.22 -19.62 9.41
C SER A 92 3.83 -20.63 10.41
N ARG A 93 4.42 -20.12 11.50
CA ARG A 93 5.26 -20.89 12.41
C ARG A 93 4.52 -21.43 13.62
N LEU A 94 3.64 -20.65 14.24
CA LEU A 94 2.99 -21.07 15.47
C LEU A 94 1.87 -22.07 15.19
N ARG A 95 1.69 -23.02 16.10
CA ARG A 95 0.63 -24.03 16.03
C ARG A 95 -0.25 -23.86 17.26
N PHE A 96 -1.48 -23.41 17.03
CA PHE A 96 -2.49 -23.18 18.07
C PHE A 96 -3.88 -23.55 17.53
N LYS A 97 -4.81 -23.89 18.43
CA LYS A 97 -6.12 -24.49 18.11
C LYS A 97 -6.91 -23.70 17.06
N MET A 98 -6.95 -22.37 17.18
CA MET A 98 -7.76 -21.49 16.31
C MET A 98 -7.06 -21.01 15.03
N ARG A 99 -5.85 -21.48 14.73
CA ARG A 99 -5.06 -20.99 13.60
C ARG A 99 -5.77 -21.10 12.25
N LYS A 100 -6.28 -22.29 11.90
CA LYS A 100 -6.97 -22.52 10.61
C LYS A 100 -8.29 -21.73 10.52
N PRO A 101 -9.19 -21.77 11.54
CA PRO A 101 -10.38 -20.92 11.53
C PRO A 101 -10.08 -19.43 11.37
N MET A 102 -9.09 -18.88 12.11
CA MET A 102 -8.71 -17.46 11.98
C MET A 102 -8.23 -17.12 10.57
N MET A 103 -7.43 -17.99 9.95
CA MET A 103 -6.99 -17.79 8.58
C MET A 103 -8.17 -17.74 7.59
N ASN A 104 -9.12 -18.66 7.73
CA ASN A 104 -10.30 -18.72 6.87
C ASN A 104 -11.21 -17.50 7.06
N ILE A 105 -11.46 -17.11 8.31
CA ILE A 105 -12.25 -15.92 8.64
C ILE A 105 -11.59 -14.67 8.07
N ALA A 106 -10.27 -14.51 8.24
CA ALA A 106 -9.54 -13.36 7.69
C ALA A 106 -9.61 -13.30 6.16
N LEU A 107 -9.57 -14.43 5.46
CA LEU A 107 -9.76 -14.49 4.01
C LEU A 107 -11.17 -14.09 3.60
N ILE A 108 -12.21 -14.61 4.27
CA ILE A 108 -13.60 -14.26 3.98
C ILE A 108 -13.85 -12.77 4.22
N LEU A 109 -13.37 -12.23 5.34
CA LEU A 109 -13.45 -10.79 5.63
C LEU A 109 -12.69 -9.96 4.60
N GLY A 110 -11.54 -10.42 4.13
CA GLY A 110 -10.75 -9.75 3.09
C GLY A 110 -11.41 -9.73 1.71
N MET A 111 -12.37 -10.61 1.43
CA MET A 111 -13.17 -10.60 0.21
C MET A 111 -14.32 -9.58 0.26
N PHE A 112 -14.70 -9.13 1.46
CA PHE A 112 -15.75 -8.15 1.63
C PHE A 112 -15.25 -6.75 1.22
N PRO A 113 -16.02 -5.97 0.45
CA PRO A 113 -15.58 -4.65 0.03
C PRO A 113 -15.37 -3.70 1.22
N GLY A 114 -14.12 -3.26 1.44
CA GLY A 114 -13.76 -2.44 2.60
C GLY A 114 -14.52 -1.11 2.68
N PHE A 115 -14.96 -0.54 1.56
CA PHE A 115 -15.73 0.71 1.58
C PHE A 115 -17.12 0.58 2.21
N MET A 116 -17.70 -0.62 2.23
CA MET A 116 -19.01 -0.86 2.85
C MET A 116 -18.96 -0.76 4.38
N SER A 117 -17.79 -1.03 5.00
CA SER A 117 -17.61 -0.92 6.45
C SER A 117 -17.15 0.47 6.91
N MET A 118 -16.86 1.40 5.98
CA MET A 118 -16.30 2.72 6.32
C MET A 118 -17.23 3.55 7.22
N VAL A 119 -18.55 3.50 7.03
CA VAL A 119 -19.51 4.22 7.88
C VAL A 119 -19.47 3.68 9.32
N ALA A 120 -19.41 2.35 9.49
CA ALA A 120 -19.29 1.74 10.81
C ALA A 120 -17.97 2.12 11.48
N ILE A 121 -16.86 2.07 10.74
CA ILE A 121 -15.54 2.47 11.21
C ILE A 121 -15.54 3.95 11.63
N TYR A 122 -16.17 4.83 10.83
CA TYR A 122 -16.31 6.26 11.15
C TYR A 122 -17.00 6.46 12.51
N TYR A 123 -18.14 5.82 12.75
CA TYR A 123 -18.85 5.98 14.03
C TYR A 123 -18.10 5.40 15.22
N ILE A 124 -17.35 4.30 15.04
CA ILE A 124 -16.46 3.75 16.08
C ILE A 124 -15.38 4.78 16.42
N LEU A 125 -14.69 5.32 15.42
CA LEU A 125 -13.61 6.30 15.61
C LEU A 125 -14.13 7.60 16.20
N LYS A 126 -15.34 8.02 15.80
CA LYS A 126 -16.02 9.19 16.36
C LYS A 126 -16.36 8.99 17.85
N GLY A 127 -16.87 7.81 18.21
CA GLY A 127 -17.12 7.46 19.62
C GLY A 127 -15.86 7.42 20.48
N LEU A 128 -14.71 7.15 19.86
CA LEU A 128 -13.39 7.19 20.51
C LEU A 128 -12.71 8.58 20.48
N GLY A 129 -13.35 9.60 19.89
CA GLY A 129 -12.75 10.93 19.72
C GLY A 129 -11.60 11.00 18.71
N LEU A 130 -11.33 9.93 17.95
CA LEU A 130 -10.19 9.85 17.04
C LEU A 130 -10.42 10.63 15.73
N THR A 131 -11.66 10.97 15.41
CA THR A 131 -12.01 11.75 14.21
C THR A 131 -11.58 13.22 14.29
N GLU A 132 -11.23 13.74 15.48
CA GLU A 132 -10.75 15.11 15.65
C GLU A 132 -9.38 15.34 14.99
N ASN A 133 -8.59 14.28 14.82
CA ASN A 133 -7.32 14.32 14.11
C ASN A 133 -7.35 13.35 12.90
N PRO A 134 -7.69 13.84 11.70
CA PRO A 134 -7.79 13.02 10.49
C PRO A 134 -6.54 12.22 10.17
N LEU A 135 -5.34 12.77 10.37
CA LEU A 135 -4.09 12.07 10.05
C LEU A 135 -3.86 10.88 10.97
N VAL A 136 -4.12 11.04 12.27
CA VAL A 136 -4.04 9.96 13.25
C VAL A 136 -5.10 8.90 12.96
N CYS A 137 -6.33 9.34 12.67
CA CYS A 137 -7.44 8.48 12.30
C CYS A 137 -7.10 7.59 11.09
N LEU A 138 -6.66 8.19 9.98
CA LEU A 138 -6.26 7.48 8.77
C LEU A 138 -5.11 6.51 9.03
N THR A 139 -4.06 6.98 9.70
CA THR A 139 -2.88 6.16 10.03
C THR A 139 -3.26 4.93 10.83
N LEU A 140 -4.08 5.08 11.87
CA LEU A 140 -4.53 3.97 12.71
C LEU A 140 -5.35 2.95 11.93
N VAL A 141 -6.27 3.41 11.07
CA VAL A 141 -7.11 2.50 10.28
C VAL A 141 -6.26 1.67 9.31
N TYR A 142 -5.32 2.29 8.60
CA TYR A 142 -4.42 1.55 7.71
C TYR A 142 -3.57 0.52 8.45
N ILE A 143 -2.99 0.90 9.59
CA ILE A 143 -2.17 0.01 10.42
C ILE A 143 -3.01 -1.18 10.93
N CYS A 144 -4.14 -0.91 11.60
CA CYS A 144 -4.97 -1.94 12.22
C CYS A 144 -5.61 -2.88 11.18
N GLY A 145 -6.01 -2.36 10.01
CA GLY A 145 -6.59 -3.16 8.93
C GLY A 145 -5.57 -4.05 8.20
N SER A 146 -4.29 -3.67 8.21
CA SER A 146 -3.25 -4.33 7.42
C SER A 146 -3.09 -5.82 7.71
N GLY A 147 -3.35 -6.27 8.94
CA GLY A 147 -3.18 -7.66 9.35
C GLY A 147 -4.01 -8.67 8.55
N LEU A 148 -5.10 -8.25 7.91
CA LEU A 148 -5.91 -9.12 7.03
C LEU A 148 -5.19 -9.44 5.69
N THR A 149 -4.15 -8.69 5.34
CA THR A 149 -3.34 -8.89 4.13
C THR A 149 -2.15 -9.85 4.32
N TYR A 150 -2.11 -10.58 5.43
CA TYR A 150 -1.02 -11.48 5.83
C TYR A 150 -0.70 -12.61 4.82
N TYR A 151 -1.62 -12.96 3.92
CA TYR A 151 -1.58 -14.21 3.16
C TYR A 151 -0.36 -14.32 2.24
N ILE A 152 0.08 -13.23 1.60
CA ILE A 152 1.25 -13.24 0.70
C ILE A 152 2.54 -13.43 1.52
N ALA A 153 2.72 -12.63 2.57
CA ALA A 153 3.88 -12.75 3.45
C ALA A 153 3.95 -14.10 4.17
N LYS A 154 2.80 -14.65 4.57
CA LYS A 154 2.69 -15.99 5.14
C LYS A 154 3.05 -17.06 4.11
N GLY A 155 2.58 -16.92 2.87
CA GLY A 155 2.91 -17.84 1.77
C GLY A 155 4.41 -17.89 1.51
N PHE A 156 5.08 -16.73 1.51
CA PHE A 156 6.53 -16.66 1.42
C PHE A 156 7.22 -17.29 2.64
N PHE A 157 6.80 -16.98 3.86
CA PHE A 157 7.40 -17.58 5.05
C PHE A 157 7.29 -19.11 5.04
N ASP A 158 6.19 -19.66 4.54
CA ASP A 158 6.01 -21.11 4.42
C ASP A 158 7.01 -21.79 3.47
N THR A 159 7.67 -21.05 2.55
CA THR A 159 8.72 -21.60 1.69
C THR A 159 10.08 -21.67 2.38
N ILE A 160 10.27 -20.94 3.48
CA ILE A 160 11.51 -21.01 4.27
C ILE A 160 11.51 -22.33 5.06
N PRO A 161 12.53 -23.20 4.89
CA PRO A 161 12.59 -24.50 5.57
C PRO A 161 12.48 -24.38 7.09
N LYS A 162 11.63 -25.19 7.71
CA LYS A 162 11.45 -25.20 9.17
C LYS A 162 12.66 -25.73 9.93
N SER A 163 13.50 -26.52 9.28
CA SER A 163 14.74 -27.04 9.87
C SER A 163 15.67 -25.93 10.36
N LEU A 164 15.63 -24.74 9.75
CA LEU A 164 16.38 -23.56 10.22
C LEU A 164 15.88 -23.05 11.56
N ASP A 165 14.56 -23.06 11.77
CA ASP A 165 13.97 -22.67 13.04
C ASP A 165 14.30 -23.72 14.11
N GLU A 166 14.19 -25.01 13.76
CA GLU A 166 14.49 -26.14 14.64
C GLU A 166 15.96 -26.16 15.09
N SER A 167 16.91 -25.94 14.17
CA SER A 167 18.33 -25.84 14.51
C SER A 167 18.60 -24.65 15.44
N ALA A 168 17.97 -23.50 15.17
CA ALA A 168 18.12 -22.33 16.02
C ALA A 168 17.54 -22.56 17.43
N TYR A 169 16.44 -23.30 17.56
CA TYR A 169 15.90 -23.67 18.87
C TYR A 169 16.83 -24.62 19.64
N LEU A 170 17.53 -25.53 18.95
CA LEU A 170 18.57 -26.37 19.56
C LEU A 170 19.76 -25.54 20.06
N ASP A 171 20.11 -24.46 19.37
CA ASP A 171 21.12 -23.47 19.79
C ASP A 171 20.61 -22.51 20.89
N GLY A 172 19.40 -22.73 21.43
CA GLY A 172 18.82 -21.94 22.50
C GLY A 172 18.18 -20.62 22.06
N ALA A 173 17.97 -20.40 20.75
CA ALA A 173 17.30 -19.20 20.27
C ALA A 173 15.83 -19.16 20.69
N THR A 174 15.34 -17.99 21.09
CA THR A 174 13.91 -17.74 21.32
C THR A 174 13.17 -17.55 20.00
N ARG A 175 11.84 -17.70 20.00
CA ARG A 175 10.99 -17.46 18.81
C ARG A 175 11.13 -16.04 18.24
N SER A 176 11.37 -15.05 19.11
CA SER A 176 11.63 -13.66 18.70
C SER A 176 12.98 -13.53 18.00
N GLN A 177 14.02 -14.20 18.52
CA GLN A 177 15.31 -14.24 17.84
C GLN A 177 15.21 -14.95 16.48
N VAL A 178 14.48 -16.06 16.37
CA VAL A 178 14.24 -16.71 15.07
C VAL A 178 13.53 -15.76 14.10
N PHE A 179 12.51 -15.04 14.56
CA PHE A 179 11.81 -14.04 13.74
C PHE A 179 12.77 -12.95 13.23
N PHE A 180 13.44 -12.23 14.13
CA PHE A 180 14.25 -11.07 13.77
C PHE A 180 15.60 -11.42 13.13
N ARG A 181 16.23 -12.55 13.51
CA ARG A 181 17.59 -12.90 13.07
C ARG A 181 17.63 -13.93 11.94
N ILE A 182 16.55 -14.68 11.71
CA ILE A 182 16.52 -15.73 10.68
C ILE A 182 15.43 -15.42 9.65
N THR A 183 14.17 -15.36 10.08
CA THR A 183 13.04 -15.21 9.14
C THR A 183 13.11 -13.87 8.40
N ILE A 184 13.26 -12.76 9.11
CA ILE A 184 13.28 -11.41 8.50
C ILE A 184 14.43 -11.24 7.49
N PRO A 185 15.70 -11.58 7.79
CA PRO A 185 16.80 -11.47 6.83
C PRO A 185 16.64 -12.34 5.58
N LEU A 186 16.04 -13.53 5.71
CA LEU A 186 15.74 -14.41 4.57
C LEU A 186 14.52 -13.94 3.76
N SER A 187 13.73 -13.03 4.32
CA SER A 187 12.47 -12.55 3.75
C SER A 187 12.56 -11.19 3.06
N LYS A 188 13.77 -10.71 2.74
CA LYS A 188 13.94 -9.41 2.08
C LYS A 188 13.02 -9.19 0.87
N PRO A 189 12.85 -10.15 -0.07
CA PRO A 189 12.00 -9.93 -1.25
C PRO A 189 10.54 -9.62 -0.87
N ILE A 190 9.99 -10.38 0.08
CA ILE A 190 8.60 -10.19 0.51
C ILE A 190 8.43 -8.96 1.40
N ILE A 191 9.44 -8.60 2.20
CA ILE A 191 9.43 -7.35 2.98
C ILE A 191 9.38 -6.14 2.03
N VAL A 192 10.19 -6.13 0.95
CA VAL A 192 10.14 -5.05 -0.04
C VAL A 192 8.75 -4.95 -0.67
N TYR A 193 8.15 -6.08 -1.06
CA TYR A 193 6.79 -6.10 -1.58
C TYR A 193 5.77 -5.54 -0.57
N THR A 194 5.84 -5.94 0.70
CA THR A 194 4.94 -5.45 1.75
C THR A 194 5.12 -3.95 2.01
N VAL A 195 6.36 -3.46 2.04
CA VAL A 195 6.66 -2.03 2.16
C VAL A 195 6.07 -1.25 1.00
N LEU A 196 6.27 -1.70 -0.25
CA LEU A 196 5.74 -1.01 -1.42
C LEU A 196 4.21 -0.96 -1.41
N THR A 197 3.56 -2.08 -1.11
CA THR A 197 2.09 -2.15 -1.11
C THR A 197 1.46 -1.35 0.03
N THR A 198 2.03 -1.39 1.24
CA THR A 198 1.53 -0.62 2.39
C THR A 198 1.83 0.87 2.27
N PHE A 199 2.97 1.26 1.68
CA PHE A 199 3.27 2.66 1.37
C PHE A 199 2.32 3.23 0.32
N MET A 200 2.00 2.46 -0.72
CA MET A 200 1.09 2.89 -1.79
C MET A 200 -0.36 3.05 -1.33
N ALA A 201 -0.79 2.34 -0.28
CA ALA A 201 -2.20 2.27 0.11
C ALA A 201 -2.84 3.66 0.36
N PRO A 202 -2.23 4.60 1.11
CA PRO A 202 -2.82 5.93 1.30
C PRO A 202 -2.79 6.82 0.04
N TRP A 203 -1.96 6.53 -0.95
CA TRP A 203 -1.91 7.28 -2.21
C TRP A 203 -3.05 6.94 -3.16
N VAL A 204 -3.60 5.73 -3.04
CA VAL A 204 -4.67 5.22 -3.92
C VAL A 204 -6.04 5.22 -3.24
N ASP A 205 -6.10 5.50 -1.94
CA ASP A 205 -7.35 5.59 -1.20
C ASP A 205 -7.93 7.01 -1.27
N TYR A 206 -9.07 7.13 -1.93
CA TYR A 206 -9.84 8.37 -2.00
C TYR A 206 -11.07 8.34 -1.09
N ILE A 207 -11.70 7.18 -0.90
CA ILE A 207 -13.04 7.08 -0.33
C ILE A 207 -13.01 7.40 1.17
N PHE A 208 -12.09 6.79 1.92
CA PHE A 208 -12.04 6.98 3.37
C PHE A 208 -11.51 8.36 3.78
N PRO A 209 -10.42 8.89 3.17
CA PRO A 209 -9.99 10.27 3.42
C PRO A 209 -11.06 11.31 3.11
N SER A 210 -11.84 11.15 2.02
CA SER A 210 -12.93 12.07 1.70
C SER A 210 -14.03 12.06 2.79
N MET A 211 -14.34 10.89 3.34
CA MET A 211 -15.32 10.79 4.44
C MET A 211 -14.83 11.44 5.74
N ILE A 212 -13.54 11.33 6.06
CA ILE A 212 -12.97 11.82 7.32
C ILE A 212 -12.62 13.32 7.26
N CYS A 213 -12.04 13.75 6.14
CA CYS A 213 -11.52 15.11 5.98
C CYS A 213 -12.55 16.11 5.45
N GLY A 214 -13.64 15.63 4.80
CA GLY A 214 -14.62 16.45 4.10
C GLY A 214 -14.24 16.68 2.64
#